data_AF-A0A1M4VZB0-F1
#
_entry.id   AF-A0A1M4VZB0-F1
#
_cell.length_a   1.000
_cell.length_b   1.000
_cell.length_c   1.000
_cell.angle_alpha   90.00
_cell.angle_beta   90.00
_cell.angle_gamma   90.00
#
_symmetry.space_group_name_H-M   'P 1'
#
loop_
_entity.id
_entity.type
_entity.pdbx_description
1 polymer ?
#
loop_
_entity_poly.entity_id
_entity_poly.type
_entity_poly.pdbx_seq_one_letter_code
_entity_poly.pdbx_strand_id
1 'polypeptide(L)'
;MPNISIRLDRVDGQDALKQVEHAMNQVGFADELTIIMESVNARHSDEISDLLAKNHFDFQPVGSHDGNEYILKARRTAKRV
;
A
#
# COMPACT_ATOMS: atom_id res chain seq x y z
N MET A 1 17.46 4.92 0.95
CA MET A 1 16.00 5.17 1.05
C MET A 1 15.41 3.97 1.78
N PRO A 2 14.84 4.15 2.98
CA PRO A 2 14.03 3.12 3.61
C PRO A 2 12.88 2.74 2.67
N ASN A 3 12.72 1.44 2.43
CA ASN A 3 11.55 0.89 1.76
C ASN A 3 10.81 0.07 2.82
N ILE A 4 9.60 0.49 3.17
CA ILE A 4 8.74 -0.27 4.08
C ILE A 4 7.92 -1.19 3.20
N SER A 5 8.04 -2.50 3.41
CA SER A 5 7.25 -3.49 2.68
C SER A 5 6.30 -4.18 3.65
N ILE A 6 5.02 -4.21 3.31
CA ILE A 6 4.02 -5.01 4.01
C ILE A 6 3.42 -6.04 3.06
N ARG A 7 3.10 -7.21 3.59
CA ARG A 7 2.38 -8.27 2.87
C ARG A 7 1.02 -8.44 3.52
N LEU A 8 -0.03 -8.32 2.71
CA LEU A 8 -1.41 -8.53 3.10
C LEU A 8 -1.83 -9.91 2.60
N ASP A 9 -1.80 -10.90 3.48
CA ASP A 9 -2.28 -12.26 3.18
C ASP A 9 -3.82 -12.26 3.01
N ARG A 10 -4.48 -11.27 3.60
CA ARG A 10 -5.92 -11.08 3.54
C ARG A 10 -6.24 -9.60 3.38
N VAL A 11 -6.99 -9.26 2.34
CA VAL A 11 -7.32 -7.86 1.99
C VAL A 11 -8.82 -7.57 2.22
N ASP A 12 -9.63 -8.58 2.52
CA ASP A 12 -11.01 -8.39 2.96
C ASP A 12 -11.07 -8.01 4.44
N GLY A 13 -11.42 -6.75 4.73
CA GLY A 13 -11.83 -6.30 6.05
C GLY A 13 -10.96 -5.23 6.71
N GLN A 14 -11.41 -4.78 7.89
CA GLN A 14 -10.81 -3.65 8.61
C GLN A 14 -9.37 -3.87 9.06
N ASP A 15 -8.95 -5.13 9.25
CA ASP A 15 -7.61 -5.43 9.77
C ASP A 15 -6.53 -5.15 8.72
N ALA A 16 -6.82 -5.41 7.43
CA ALA A 16 -5.93 -5.06 6.32
C ALA A 16 -5.72 -3.54 6.25
N LEU A 17 -6.80 -2.77 6.34
CA LEU A 17 -6.75 -1.30 6.33
C LEU A 17 -5.96 -0.74 7.52
N LYS A 18 -6.13 -1.30 8.72
CA LYS A 18 -5.35 -0.91 9.91
C LYS A 18 -3.86 -1.20 9.73
N GLN A 19 -3.51 -2.32 9.11
CA GLN A 19 -2.11 -2.65 8.82
C GLN A 19 -1.48 -1.65 7.84
N VAL A 20 -2.21 -1.30 6.78
CA VAL A 20 -1.80 -0.26 5.82
C VAL A 20 -1.66 1.08 6.55
N GLU A 21 -2.61 1.46 7.39
CA GLU A 21 -2.56 2.69 8.18
C GLU A 21 -1.37 2.74 9.13
N HIS A 22 -1.08 1.64 9.82
CA HIS A 22 0.10 1.53 10.66
C HIS A 22 1.39 1.73 9.85
N ALA A 23 1.50 1.06 8.70
CA ALA A 23 2.65 1.20 7.82
C ALA A 23 2.80 2.63 7.28
N MET A 24 1.72 3.26 6.84
CA MET A 24 1.71 4.67 6.39
C MET A 24 2.20 5.65 7.46
N ASN A 25 1.96 5.36 8.74
CA ASN A 25 2.45 6.17 9.85
C ASN A 25 3.95 6.02 10.09
N GLN A 26 4.54 4.90 9.67
CA GLN A 26 5.98 4.63 9.76
C GLN A 26 6.75 5.19 8.56
N VAL A 27 6.08 5.44 7.42
CA VAL A 27 6.70 5.99 6.21
C VAL A 27 7.05 7.47 6.41
N GLY A 28 8.35 7.76 6.35
CA GLY A 28 8.90 9.12 6.42
C GLY A 28 8.71 9.92 5.12
N PHE A 29 9.16 11.17 5.16
CA PHE A 29 9.14 12.03 3.98
C PHE A 29 10.19 11.52 2.97
N ALA A 30 9.75 11.20 1.74
CA ALA A 30 10.51 10.55 0.68
C ALA A 30 10.73 9.02 0.81
N ASP A 31 10.11 8.37 1.79
CA ASP A 31 10.12 6.90 1.89
C ASP A 31 9.07 6.28 0.97
N GLU A 32 9.31 5.03 0.57
CA GLU A 32 8.40 4.23 -0.25
C GLU A 32 7.74 3.15 0.62
N LEU A 33 6.44 2.98 0.44
CA LEU A 33 5.64 1.91 0.99
C LEU A 33 5.30 0.93 -0.13
N THR A 34 5.78 -0.30 -0.02
CA THR A 34 5.43 -1.39 -0.91
C THR A 34 4.37 -2.26 -0.22
N ILE A 35 3.19 -2.37 -0.83
CA ILE A 35 2.10 -3.23 -0.36
C ILE A 35 2.02 -4.41 -1.32
N ILE A 36 2.21 -5.62 -0.81
CA ILE A 36 2.14 -6.85 -1.58
C ILE A 36 0.89 -7.60 -1.14
N MET A 37 0.06 -8.01 -2.07
CA MET A 37 -1.11 -8.86 -1.82
C MET A 37 -1.21 -9.94 -2.88
N GLU A 38 -1.99 -10.99 -2.65
CA GLU A 38 -2.27 -11.99 -3.69
C GLU A 38 -3.11 -11.37 -4.82
N SER A 39 -2.89 -11.78 -6.06
CA SER A 39 -3.63 -11.25 -7.22
C SER A 39 -5.14 -11.51 -7.15
N VAL A 40 -5.56 -12.59 -6.47
CA VAL A 40 -6.98 -12.87 -6.19
C VAL A 40 -7.63 -11.76 -5.34
N ASN A 41 -6.83 -11.08 -4.53
CA ASN A 41 -7.25 -9.98 -3.67
C ASN A 41 -7.07 -8.60 -4.33
N ALA A 42 -6.54 -8.52 -5.56
CA ALA A 42 -6.35 -7.25 -6.28
C ALA A 42 -7.66 -6.46 -6.43
N ARG A 43 -8.82 -7.13 -6.45
CA ARG A 43 -10.15 -6.49 -6.45
C ARG A 43 -10.39 -5.62 -5.21
N HIS A 44 -9.77 -5.96 -4.07
CA HIS A 44 -9.88 -5.20 -2.83
C HIS A 44 -8.85 -4.06 -2.73
N SER A 45 -8.01 -3.88 -3.76
CA SER A 45 -7.00 -2.82 -3.78
C SER A 45 -7.58 -1.41 -3.90
N ASP A 46 -8.85 -1.28 -4.31
CA ASP A 46 -9.54 0.01 -4.40
C ASP A 46 -9.63 0.69 -3.03
N GLU A 47 -9.98 -0.05 -1.98
CA GLU A 47 -10.09 0.51 -0.61
C GLU A 47 -8.73 0.98 -0.08
N ILE A 48 -7.67 0.25 -0.42
CA ILE A 48 -6.28 0.61 -0.08
C ILE A 48 -5.85 1.86 -0.85
N SER A 49 -6.18 1.94 -2.13
CA SER A 49 -5.87 3.06 -2.99
C SER A 49 -6.57 4.34 -2.50
N ASP A 50 -7.85 4.24 -2.13
CA ASP A 50 -8.61 5.33 -1.52
C ASP A 50 -7.99 5.80 -0.20
N LEU A 51 -7.55 4.86 0.65
CA LEU A 51 -6.89 5.17 1.92
C LEU A 51 -5.56 5.90 1.71
N LEU A 52 -4.76 5.47 0.73
CA LEU A 52 -3.50 6.12 0.36
C LEU A 52 -3.74 7.54 -0.18
N ALA A 53 -4.71 7.70 -1.09
CA ALA A 53 -5.08 9.00 -1.64
C ALA A 53 -5.50 9.99 -0.54
N LYS A 54 -6.34 9.54 0.40
CA LYS A 54 -6.79 10.33 1.56
C LYS A 54 -5.64 10.78 2.46
N ASN A 55 -4.54 10.03 2.52
CA ASN A 55 -3.39 10.32 3.35
C ASN A 55 -2.24 11.02 2.60
N HIS A 56 -2.51 11.57 1.41
CA HIS A 56 -1.52 12.25 0.57
C HIS A 56 -0.35 11.35 0.16
N PHE A 57 -0.66 10.11 -0.19
CA PHE A 57 0.25 9.22 -0.88
C PHE A 57 -0.11 9.20 -2.38
N ASP A 58 0.90 9.35 -3.21
CA ASP A 58 0.84 8.94 -4.61
C ASP A 58 1.13 7.44 -4.68
N PHE A 59 0.49 6.74 -5.60
CA PHE A 59 0.62 5.28 -5.69
C PHE A 59 0.58 4.79 -7.14
N GLN A 60 1.30 3.70 -7.38
CA GLN A 60 1.37 3.04 -8.67
C GLN A 60 1.28 1.53 -8.48
N PRO A 61 0.34 0.85 -9.18
CA PRO A 61 0.35 -0.60 -9.26
C PRO A 61 1.52 -1.05 -10.11
N VAL A 62 2.34 -1.92 -9.54
CA VAL A 62 3.39 -2.64 -10.25
C VAL A 62 2.87 -4.06 -10.43
N GLY A 63 2.43 -4.39 -11.64
CA GLY A 63 2.01 -5.76 -11.93
C GLY A 63 3.14 -6.73 -11.60
N SER A 64 2.83 -7.84 -10.91
CA SER A 64 3.80 -8.93 -10.74
C SER A 64 3.92 -9.70 -12.04
N HIS A 65 5.14 -10.06 -12.42
CA HIS A 65 5.44 -10.82 -13.63
C HIS A 65 4.87 -12.25 -13.56
N ASP A 66 4.68 -12.76 -12.34
CA ASP A 66 4.31 -14.15 -12.09
C ASP A 66 2.79 -14.36 -11.94
N GLY A 67 1.99 -13.28 -12.01
CA GLY A 67 0.53 -13.32 -11.99
C GLY A 67 -0.11 -13.74 -10.66
N ASN A 68 0.68 -14.08 -9.66
CA ASN A 68 0.22 -14.52 -8.34
C ASN A 68 0.16 -13.39 -7.30
N GLU A 69 0.93 -12.32 -7.52
CA GLU A 69 0.99 -11.18 -6.60
C GLU A 69 0.53 -9.88 -7.28
N TYR A 70 -0.08 -9.01 -6.50
CA TYR A 70 -0.38 -7.64 -6.85
C TYR A 70 0.43 -6.74 -5.93
N ILE A 71 1.25 -5.88 -6.54
CA ILE A 71 2.15 -5.00 -5.81
C ILE A 71 1.69 -3.57 -6.03
N LEU A 72 1.46 -2.84 -4.94
CA LEU A 72 1.15 -1.42 -4.95
C LEU A 72 2.29 -0.67 -4.30
N LYS A 73 2.93 0.22 -5.05
CA LYS A 73 3.96 1.11 -4.51
C LYS A 73 3.34 2.45 -4.20
N ALA A 74 3.53 2.95 -2.98
CA ALA A 74 3.03 4.23 -2.56
C ALA A 74 4.16 5.10 -2.01
N ARG A 75 4.10 6.40 -2.29
CA ARG A 75 5.06 7.39 -1.80
C ARG A 75 4.30 8.58 -1.27
N ARG A 76 4.71 9.07 -0.10
CA ARG A 76 4.11 10.26 0.48
C ARG A 76 4.48 11.50 -0.35
N THR A 77 3.49 12.24 -0.82
CA THR A 77 3.69 13.47 -1.64
C THR A 77 3.65 14.76 -0.84
N ALA A 78 3.02 14.75 0.34
CA ALA A 78 2.95 15.91 1.21
C ALA A 78 3.63 15.65 2.56
N LYS A 79 4.33 16.66 3.07
CA LYS A 79 4.80 16.65 4.46
C LYS A 79 3.55 16.79 5.35
N ARG A 80 3.36 15.89 6.33
CA ARG A 80 2.35 16.10 7.39
C ARG A 80 2.71 17.43 8.05
N VAL A 81 1.85 18.43 7.89
CA VAL A 81 1.96 19.76 8.50
C VAL A 81 1.46 19.66 9.94
#